data_AF-A0A7V2RPZ9-F1
#
_entry.id   AF-A0A7V2RPZ9-F1
#
_cell.length_a   1.000
_cell.length_b   1.000
_cell.length_c   1.000
_cell.angle_alpha   90.00
_cell.angle_beta   90.00
_cell.angle_gamma   90.00
#
_symmetry.space_group_name_H-M   'P 1'
#
loop_
_entity.id
_entity.type
_entity.pdbx_description
1 polymer ?
#
loop_
_entity_poly.entity_id
_entity_poly.type
_entity_poly.pdbx_seq_one_letter_code
_entity_poly.pdbx_strand_id
1 'polypeptide(L)'
;MNKKTFMLMLATLFVMKAVAQEVEETQRTLVTKRSATWCPPCGSWGWDLFEDLLGDNGEGKAVIIAAHYSGLLATTEADEITSNFGAFSQPRFFVDEVDINATSSNYQTKKTTIEGMVNTAYNSAPVANVGFAPVFENSAIKVDAKVKFFQAAEGEFYLGIYLIESGIVEYQASIGDNAVHEKVMRGGFSDNTWGQPIANGAVAAGEEFDLSYSLSIGGVQGYDYEVVGIIWQLENGVYKPVNVWSTDNISTTSAVQNVDSVVDFKVVPNVTDNQAVVQLQLDKPQQSATLSLFDINGKEVLRMQSGNFIEGRYDFQLNKEKIGGAGVYFVRFTDGKKVSTRKVVFQ
;
A
#
# COMPACT_ATOMS: atom_id res chain seq x y z
N MET A 1 4.35 61.84 -17.01
CA MET A 1 5.68 61.50 -16.42
C MET A 1 5.72 62.09 -15.02
N ASN A 2 5.81 61.39 -13.90
CA ASN A 2 6.12 60.00 -13.59
C ASN A 2 5.56 59.67 -12.18
N LYS A 3 5.09 58.43 -12.03
CA LYS A 3 5.25 57.49 -10.90
C LYS A 3 5.49 58.06 -9.50
N LYS A 4 4.61 57.71 -8.56
CA LYS A 4 4.93 56.75 -7.46
C LYS A 4 3.69 56.49 -6.60
N THR A 5 3.01 55.39 -6.92
CA THR A 5 1.99 54.71 -6.13
C THR A 5 2.68 54.00 -4.96
N PHE A 6 2.39 54.39 -3.72
CA PHE A 6 2.78 53.65 -2.52
C PHE A 6 1.64 52.68 -2.20
N MET A 7 1.68 51.50 -2.82
CA MET A 7 0.72 50.43 -2.56
C MET A 7 1.30 49.53 -1.48
N LEU A 8 0.68 49.60 -0.30
CA LEU A 8 0.96 48.79 0.88
C LEU A 8 0.64 47.32 0.55
N MET A 9 1.66 46.55 0.20
CA MET A 9 1.53 45.11 -0.06
C MET A 9 1.58 44.39 1.28
N LEU A 10 0.42 44.10 1.84
CA LEU A 10 0.24 43.22 2.98
C LEU A 10 0.61 41.80 2.53
N ALA A 11 1.82 41.37 2.84
CA ALA A 11 2.27 40.00 2.63
C ALA A 11 1.54 39.09 3.63
N THR A 12 0.37 38.59 3.24
CA THR A 12 -0.25 37.44 3.90
C THR A 12 0.62 36.22 3.64
N LEU A 13 1.44 35.87 4.64
CA LEU A 13 2.04 34.55 4.77
C LEU A 13 0.92 33.51 4.80
N PHE A 14 0.64 32.92 3.63
CA PHE A 14 -0.12 31.69 3.53
C PHE A 14 0.81 30.58 4.05
N VAL A 15 0.71 30.29 5.35
CA VAL A 15 1.25 29.03 5.90
C VAL A 15 0.44 27.92 5.26
N MET A 16 1.02 27.26 4.26
CA MET A 16 0.50 25.99 3.76
C MET A 16 0.53 25.03 4.94
N LYS A 17 -0.63 24.81 5.57
CA LYS A 17 -0.81 23.66 6.46
C LYS A 17 -0.62 22.45 5.56
N ALA A 18 0.50 21.76 5.72
CA ALA A 18 0.58 20.36 5.32
C ALA A 18 -0.67 19.67 5.88
N VAL A 19 -1.37 18.90 5.04
CA VAL A 19 -2.44 18.03 5.51
C VAL A 19 -1.80 17.15 6.56
N ALA A 20 -2.12 17.39 7.84
CA ALA A 20 -1.57 16.60 8.92
C ALA A 20 -2.03 15.17 8.70
N GLN A 21 -1.07 14.25 8.63
CA GLN A 21 -1.34 12.83 8.62
C GLN A 21 -2.05 12.46 9.91
N GLU A 22 -3.31 12.07 9.83
CA GLU A 22 -4.05 11.63 11.01
C GLU A 22 -3.57 10.21 11.39
N VAL A 23 -3.18 10.05 12.65
CA VAL A 23 -2.82 8.74 13.22
C VAL A 23 -4.05 8.19 13.91
N GLU A 24 -4.58 7.08 13.41
CA GLU A 24 -5.77 6.43 13.96
C GLU A 24 -5.51 5.88 15.37
N GLU A 25 -6.42 6.14 16.31
CA GLU A 25 -6.40 5.52 17.65
C GLU A 25 -7.06 4.13 17.59
N THR A 26 -6.47 3.20 16.84
CA THR A 26 -6.97 1.83 16.67
C THR A 26 -5.84 0.82 16.85
N GLN A 27 -6.09 -0.22 17.64
CA GLN A 27 -5.16 -1.35 17.75
C GLN A 27 -5.40 -2.32 16.59
N ARG A 28 -4.32 -2.71 15.92
CA ARG A 28 -4.32 -3.82 14.96
C ARG A 28 -3.23 -4.81 15.35
N THR A 29 -3.37 -6.01 14.82
CA THR A 29 -2.50 -7.14 15.15
C THR A 29 -1.71 -7.57 13.94
N LEU A 30 -0.44 -7.91 14.13
CA LEU A 30 0.37 -8.52 13.09
C LEU A 30 0.09 -10.02 13.05
N VAL A 31 -0.29 -10.56 11.90
CA VAL A 31 -0.41 -12.01 11.72
C VAL A 31 0.61 -12.45 10.68
N THR A 32 1.56 -13.29 11.10
CA THR A 32 2.70 -13.67 10.25
C THR A 32 2.68 -15.16 9.96
N LYS A 33 2.73 -15.55 8.68
CA LYS A 33 3.07 -16.91 8.26
C LYS A 33 4.54 -16.98 7.88
N ARG A 34 5.36 -17.72 8.63
CA ARG A 34 6.68 -18.15 8.16
C ARG A 34 6.51 -19.23 7.09
N SER A 35 7.09 -19.04 5.90
CA SER A 35 6.92 -19.92 4.74
C SER A 35 8.24 -20.15 3.98
N ALA A 36 8.22 -21.07 3.03
CA ALA A 36 9.25 -21.25 2.00
C ALA A 36 8.65 -21.90 0.75
N THR A 37 9.11 -21.51 -0.44
CA THR A 37 8.52 -22.02 -1.70
C THR A 37 8.71 -23.53 -1.87
N TRP A 38 9.80 -24.10 -1.35
CA TRP A 38 10.09 -25.53 -1.43
C TRP A 38 9.35 -26.39 -0.40
N CYS A 39 8.59 -25.79 0.53
CA CYS A 39 7.99 -26.47 1.67
C CYS A 39 6.61 -27.09 1.35
N PRO A 40 6.46 -28.42 1.33
CA PRO A 40 5.16 -29.06 1.06
C PRO A 40 4.04 -28.74 2.08
N PRO A 41 4.28 -28.71 3.40
CA PRO A 41 3.22 -28.32 4.34
C PRO A 41 2.80 -26.84 4.19
N CYS A 42 3.68 -25.98 3.66
CA CYS A 42 3.40 -24.57 3.44
C CYS A 42 2.46 -24.32 2.25
N GLY A 43 2.52 -25.19 1.24
CA GLY A 43 1.63 -25.21 0.06
C GLY A 43 0.47 -26.21 0.16
N SER A 44 0.18 -26.71 1.36
CA SER A 44 -1.01 -27.54 1.63
C SER A 44 -1.83 -26.90 2.75
N TRP A 45 -1.88 -27.50 3.94
CA TRP A 45 -2.69 -26.97 5.05
C TRP A 45 -2.27 -25.55 5.49
N GLY A 46 -0.97 -25.21 5.37
CA GLY A 46 -0.48 -23.88 5.66
C GLY A 46 -0.84 -22.86 4.58
N TRP A 47 -1.20 -23.31 3.37
CA TRP A 47 -1.76 -22.44 2.34
C TRP A 47 -3.22 -22.16 2.65
N ASP A 48 -4.00 -23.20 2.87
CA ASP A 48 -5.43 -23.10 3.20
C ASP A 48 -5.67 -22.21 4.43
N LEU A 49 -4.91 -22.40 5.51
CA LEU A 49 -5.02 -21.54 6.70
C LEU A 49 -4.74 -20.07 6.36
N PHE A 50 -3.78 -19.79 5.48
CA PHE A 50 -3.42 -18.42 5.15
C PHE A 50 -4.50 -17.73 4.31
N GLU A 51 -4.98 -18.41 3.28
CA GLU A 51 -6.09 -17.93 2.44
C GLU A 51 -7.35 -17.67 3.26
N ASP A 52 -7.68 -18.61 4.16
CA ASP A 52 -8.79 -18.47 5.10
C ASP A 52 -8.65 -17.22 5.98
N LEU A 53 -7.45 -16.98 6.54
CA LEU A 53 -7.19 -15.80 7.36
C LEU A 53 -7.31 -14.51 6.54
N LEU A 54 -6.84 -14.48 5.30
CA LEU A 54 -7.01 -13.34 4.41
C LEU A 54 -8.49 -13.07 4.11
N GLY A 55 -9.26 -14.12 3.82
CA GLY A 55 -10.69 -14.04 3.55
C GLY A 55 -11.52 -13.53 4.73
N ASP A 56 -11.13 -13.89 5.95
CA ASP A 56 -11.85 -13.52 7.18
C ASP A 56 -11.41 -12.18 7.79
N ASN A 57 -10.32 -11.58 7.28
CA ASN A 57 -9.81 -10.30 7.75
C ASN A 57 -10.57 -9.07 7.20
N GLY A 58 -11.82 -9.23 6.78
CA GLY A 58 -12.58 -8.24 6.01
C GLY A 58 -12.75 -6.85 6.65
N GLU A 59 -12.68 -6.75 7.98
CA GLU A 59 -12.72 -5.46 8.70
C GLU A 59 -11.33 -4.80 8.85
N GLY A 60 -10.25 -5.41 8.34
CA GLY A 60 -8.90 -4.86 8.41
C GLY A 60 -8.35 -4.78 9.85
N LYS A 61 -8.74 -5.73 10.71
CA LYS A 61 -8.36 -5.79 12.13
C LYS A 61 -6.94 -6.30 12.33
N ALA A 62 -6.44 -7.08 11.39
CA ALA A 62 -5.06 -7.54 11.35
C ALA A 62 -4.36 -7.09 10.07
N VAL A 63 -3.03 -6.98 10.14
CA VAL A 63 -2.17 -6.95 8.97
C VAL A 63 -1.54 -8.33 8.84
N ILE A 64 -1.92 -9.04 7.78
CA ILE A 64 -1.53 -10.43 7.55
C ILE A 64 -0.42 -10.47 6.51
N ILE A 65 0.69 -11.15 6.81
CA ILE A 65 1.86 -11.22 5.92
C ILE A 65 2.40 -12.65 5.77
N ALA A 66 2.90 -12.96 4.58
CA ALA A 66 3.69 -14.15 4.28
C ALA A 66 5.18 -13.80 4.33
N ALA A 67 5.86 -14.26 5.38
CA ALA A 67 7.28 -14.12 5.59
C ALA A 67 8.02 -15.36 5.05
N HIS A 68 8.44 -15.29 3.78
CA HIS A 68 9.30 -16.31 3.20
C HIS A 68 10.72 -16.16 3.73
N TYR A 69 11.14 -17.03 4.64
CA TYR A 69 12.49 -16.95 5.22
C TYR A 69 13.57 -17.56 4.28
N SER A 70 13.15 -18.42 3.36
CA SER A 70 14.00 -19.08 2.38
C SER A 70 13.21 -19.46 1.13
N GLY A 71 13.92 -19.92 0.10
CA GLY A 71 13.33 -20.21 -1.21
C GLY A 71 13.34 -18.99 -2.13
N LEU A 72 12.48 -19.02 -3.15
CA LEU A 72 12.54 -18.07 -4.28
C LEU A 72 12.03 -16.67 -3.91
N LEU A 73 11.18 -16.58 -2.89
CA LEU A 73 10.59 -15.34 -2.40
C LEU A 73 11.23 -14.83 -1.11
N ALA A 74 12.45 -15.32 -0.79
CA ALA A 74 13.08 -15.04 0.48
C ALA A 74 13.53 -13.58 0.62
N THR A 75 13.38 -13.02 1.82
CA THR A 75 13.96 -11.73 2.21
C THR A 75 14.64 -11.83 3.56
N THR A 76 15.63 -10.96 3.80
CA THR A 76 16.35 -10.90 5.08
C THR A 76 15.38 -10.60 6.22
N GLU A 77 14.50 -9.63 6.02
CA GLU A 77 13.52 -9.17 6.99
C GLU A 77 12.53 -10.29 7.35
N ALA A 78 12.07 -11.08 6.37
CA ALA A 78 11.18 -12.20 6.62
C ALA A 78 11.83 -13.27 7.51
N ASP A 79 13.11 -13.58 7.29
CA ASP A 79 13.84 -14.53 8.13
C ASP A 79 14.12 -13.96 9.53
N GLU A 80 14.62 -12.73 9.62
CA GLU A 80 14.97 -12.09 10.88
C GLU A 80 13.74 -11.86 11.78
N ILE A 81 12.62 -11.37 11.23
CA ILE A 81 11.37 -11.17 11.99
C ILE A 81 10.87 -12.48 12.56
N THR A 82 10.76 -13.52 11.74
CA THR A 82 10.19 -14.78 12.21
C THR A 82 11.18 -15.55 13.11
N SER A 83 12.49 -15.39 12.93
CA SER A 83 13.50 -15.93 13.85
C SER A 83 13.47 -15.23 15.21
N ASN A 84 13.25 -13.92 15.23
CA ASN A 84 13.04 -13.14 16.46
C ASN A 84 11.82 -13.61 17.26
N PHE A 85 10.77 -14.10 16.58
CA PHE A 85 9.62 -14.76 17.24
C PHE A 85 9.88 -16.21 17.66
N GLY A 86 11.12 -16.70 17.49
CA GLY A 86 11.51 -18.05 17.90
C GLY A 86 11.09 -19.14 16.90
N ALA A 87 10.83 -18.80 15.64
CA ALA A 87 10.52 -19.80 14.62
C ALA A 87 11.72 -20.74 14.40
N PHE A 88 11.46 -22.04 14.41
CA PHE A 88 12.46 -23.09 14.17
C PHE A 88 12.09 -24.02 13.00
N SER A 89 10.94 -23.78 12.39
CA SER A 89 10.38 -24.60 11.31
C SER A 89 9.41 -23.80 10.47
N GLN A 90 8.82 -24.44 9.46
CA GLN A 90 7.79 -23.88 8.61
C GLN A 90 6.80 -24.97 8.18
N PRO A 91 5.52 -24.61 7.92
CA PRO A 91 4.96 -23.30 8.18
C PRO A 91 4.81 -23.06 9.69
N ARG A 92 4.90 -21.80 10.11
CA ARG A 92 4.57 -21.35 11.47
C ARG A 92 3.74 -20.09 11.37
N PHE A 93 2.76 -19.98 12.25
CA PHE A 93 1.84 -18.86 12.29
C PHE A 93 2.01 -18.15 13.62
N PHE A 94 2.09 -16.83 13.56
CA PHE A 94 2.23 -15.95 14.70
C PHE A 94 1.12 -14.92 14.71
N VAL A 95 0.69 -14.56 15.91
CA VAL A 95 -0.17 -13.42 16.20
C VAL A 95 0.66 -12.55 17.12
N ASP A 96 1.06 -11.40 16.60
CA ASP A 96 2.22 -10.64 17.05
C ASP A 96 3.44 -11.58 17.17
N GLU A 97 4.09 -11.67 18.32
CA GLU A 97 5.22 -12.59 18.56
C GLU A 97 4.79 -14.00 19.00
N VAL A 98 3.50 -14.23 19.22
CA VAL A 98 2.99 -15.48 19.84
C VAL A 98 2.78 -16.55 18.79
N ASP A 99 3.48 -17.68 18.95
CA ASP A 99 3.27 -18.84 18.08
C ASP A 99 1.98 -19.60 18.41
N ILE A 100 1.12 -19.74 17.41
CA ILE A 100 -0.20 -20.36 17.59
C ILE A 100 -0.13 -21.90 17.60
N ASN A 101 1.04 -22.47 17.28
CA ASN A 101 1.31 -23.91 17.20
C ASN A 101 0.31 -24.63 16.28
N ALA A 102 0.07 -24.03 15.11
CA ALA A 102 -0.76 -24.62 14.06
C ALA A 102 -0.05 -25.80 13.38
N THR A 103 -0.82 -26.82 13.05
CA THR A 103 -0.38 -28.08 12.44
C THR A 103 -1.45 -28.56 11.46
N SER A 104 -1.10 -29.52 10.61
CA SER A 104 -2.07 -30.14 9.69
C SER A 104 -3.29 -30.77 10.38
N SER A 105 -3.18 -31.14 11.66
CA SER A 105 -4.28 -31.76 12.42
C SER A 105 -5.19 -30.78 13.16
N ASN A 106 -4.81 -29.51 13.29
CA ASN A 106 -5.54 -28.56 14.14
C ASN A 106 -5.74 -27.16 13.53
N TYR A 107 -5.30 -26.93 12.28
CA TYR A 107 -5.27 -25.58 11.72
C TYR A 107 -6.65 -24.91 11.65
N GLN A 108 -7.74 -25.64 11.42
CA GLN A 108 -9.10 -25.07 11.52
C GLN A 108 -9.44 -24.54 12.91
N THR A 109 -9.08 -25.26 13.97
CA THR A 109 -9.31 -24.76 15.35
C THR A 109 -8.40 -23.57 15.65
N LYS A 110 -7.17 -23.58 15.12
CA LYS A 110 -6.22 -22.48 15.30
C LYS A 110 -6.61 -21.22 14.53
N LYS A 111 -7.28 -21.35 13.39
CA LYS A 111 -7.92 -20.24 12.68
C LYS A 111 -8.85 -19.44 13.61
N THR A 112 -9.81 -20.11 14.26
CA THR A 112 -10.71 -19.47 15.24
C THR A 112 -9.96 -18.90 16.44
N THR A 113 -8.85 -19.52 16.84
CA THR A 113 -7.99 -18.97 17.91
C THR A 113 -7.37 -17.64 17.48
N ILE A 114 -6.84 -17.56 16.26
CA ILE A 114 -6.26 -16.34 15.67
C ILE A 114 -7.32 -15.24 15.59
N GLU A 115 -8.49 -15.54 15.03
CA GLU A 115 -9.62 -14.60 14.97
C GLU A 115 -10.01 -14.07 16.36
N GLY A 116 -10.04 -14.93 17.38
CA GLY A 116 -10.32 -14.53 18.75
C GLY A 116 -9.27 -13.58 19.33
N MET A 117 -7.98 -13.85 19.08
CA MET A 117 -6.88 -12.99 19.50
C MET A 117 -6.92 -11.63 18.81
N VAL A 118 -7.09 -11.62 17.48
CA VAL A 118 -7.20 -10.40 16.67
C VAL A 118 -8.39 -9.54 17.13
N ASN A 119 -9.57 -10.15 17.32
CA ASN A 119 -10.74 -9.41 17.80
C ASN A 119 -10.55 -8.87 19.23
N THR A 120 -9.86 -9.61 20.09
CA THR A 120 -9.57 -9.14 21.46
C THR A 120 -8.64 -7.93 21.42
N ALA A 121 -7.56 -8.01 20.65
CA ALA A 121 -6.61 -6.91 20.49
C ALA A 121 -7.26 -5.67 19.86
N TYR A 122 -8.06 -5.83 18.80
CA TYR A 122 -8.72 -4.72 18.11
C TYR A 122 -9.67 -3.92 19.01
N ASN A 123 -10.25 -4.54 20.04
CA ASN A 123 -11.12 -3.87 21.01
C ASN A 123 -10.35 -3.23 22.19
N SER A 124 -9.02 -3.29 22.19
CA SER A 124 -8.17 -2.65 23.20
C SER A 124 -7.75 -1.25 22.77
N ALA A 125 -7.46 -0.38 23.75
CA ALA A 125 -6.91 0.94 23.47
C ALA A 125 -5.42 0.79 23.06
N PRO A 126 -5.00 1.33 21.91
CA PRO A 126 -3.61 1.21 21.48
C PRO A 126 -2.68 2.03 22.36
N VAL A 127 -1.48 1.52 22.61
CA VAL A 127 -0.42 2.30 23.28
C VAL A 127 0.10 3.38 22.33
N ALA A 128 0.39 2.98 21.09
CA ALA A 128 0.82 3.84 20.02
C ALA A 128 0.26 3.35 18.68
N ASN A 129 0.23 4.22 17.69
CA ASN A 129 -0.01 3.81 16.31
C ASN A 129 0.82 4.68 15.35
N VAL A 130 0.88 4.25 14.09
CA VAL A 130 1.54 4.96 13.00
C VAL A 130 0.52 5.28 11.91
N GLY A 131 0.67 6.43 11.28
CA GLY A 131 0.00 6.78 10.02
C GLY A 131 1.02 7.24 9.00
N PHE A 132 0.86 6.80 7.74
CA PHE A 132 1.70 7.24 6.61
C PHE A 132 0.94 7.27 5.29
N ALA A 133 1.43 8.02 4.31
CA ALA A 133 0.79 8.16 3.00
C ALA A 133 1.88 7.99 1.95
N PRO A 134 2.12 6.76 1.46
CA PRO A 134 3.21 6.49 0.56
C PRO A 134 3.08 7.25 -0.76
N VAL A 135 4.22 7.69 -1.27
CA VAL A 135 4.33 8.40 -2.55
C VAL A 135 5.37 7.71 -3.40
N PHE A 136 4.96 7.18 -4.55
CA PHE A 136 5.88 6.75 -5.58
C PHE A 136 6.35 7.94 -6.41
N GLU A 137 7.64 8.26 -6.31
CA GLU A 137 8.30 9.31 -7.07
C GLU A 137 9.75 8.93 -7.38
N ASN A 138 10.24 9.32 -8.56
CA ASN A 138 11.65 9.12 -8.93
C ASN A 138 12.14 7.66 -8.78
N SER A 139 11.32 6.67 -9.13
CA SER A 139 11.64 5.24 -9.01
C SER A 139 11.83 4.73 -7.57
N ALA A 140 11.24 5.43 -6.61
CA ALA A 140 11.24 5.07 -5.20
C ALA A 140 9.86 5.27 -4.59
N ILE A 141 9.50 4.43 -3.63
CA ILE A 141 8.41 4.71 -2.70
C ILE A 141 9.00 5.52 -1.55
N LYS A 142 8.42 6.68 -1.28
CA LYS A 142 8.72 7.53 -0.13
C LYS A 142 7.59 7.44 0.88
N VAL A 143 7.96 7.39 2.14
CA VAL A 143 7.03 7.27 3.26
C VAL A 143 7.44 8.26 4.31
N ASP A 144 6.68 9.36 4.43
CA ASP A 144 6.70 10.19 5.62
C ASP A 144 5.66 9.60 6.58
N ALA A 145 6.11 9.22 7.77
CA ALA A 145 5.31 8.54 8.77
C ALA A 145 5.26 9.37 10.05
N LYS A 146 4.07 9.40 10.66
CA LYS A 146 3.84 9.97 11.98
C LYS A 146 3.48 8.85 12.94
N VAL A 147 4.26 8.71 14.01
CA VAL A 147 3.92 7.86 15.16
C VAL A 147 3.31 8.73 16.24
N LYS A 148 2.25 8.25 16.88
CA LYS A 148 1.65 8.89 18.04
C LYS A 148 1.47 7.87 19.16
N PHE A 149 1.90 8.24 20.36
CA PHE A 149 1.61 7.50 21.58
C PHE A 149 0.31 8.05 22.19
N PHE A 150 -0.70 7.21 22.33
CA PHE A 150 -1.99 7.56 22.95
C PHE A 150 -1.97 7.36 24.46
N GLN A 151 -1.07 6.50 24.93
CA GLN A 151 -0.83 6.20 26.33
C GLN A 151 0.64 6.42 26.66
N ALA A 152 0.94 6.71 27.94
CA ALA A 152 2.32 6.80 28.38
C ALA A 152 2.98 5.41 28.30
N ALA A 153 4.23 5.36 27.87
CA ALA A 153 5.00 4.13 27.69
C ALA A 153 6.44 4.31 28.16
N GLU A 154 7.14 3.20 28.39
CA GLU A 154 8.56 3.18 28.76
C GLU A 154 9.23 2.06 27.97
N GLY A 155 10.34 2.35 27.30
CA GLY A 155 11.12 1.33 26.60
C GLY A 155 11.90 1.87 25.41
N GLU A 156 12.44 0.93 24.63
CA GLU A 156 13.13 1.21 23.38
C GLU A 156 12.21 0.88 22.21
N PHE A 157 11.75 1.93 21.52
CA PHE A 157 10.77 1.83 20.45
C PHE A 157 11.40 2.13 19.09
N TYR A 158 10.96 1.40 18.06
CA TYR A 158 11.41 1.55 16.68
C TYR A 158 10.22 1.52 15.73
N LEU A 159 10.34 2.16 14.57
CA LEU A 159 9.39 2.03 13.48
C LEU A 159 10.08 1.32 12.31
N GLY A 160 9.58 0.14 11.95
CA GLY A 160 9.93 -0.54 10.70
C GLY A 160 8.88 -0.26 9.64
N ILE A 161 9.31 0.06 8.42
CA ILE A 161 8.42 0.16 7.24
C ILE A 161 8.84 -0.91 6.23
N TYR A 162 7.88 -1.66 5.71
CA TYR A 162 8.10 -2.83 4.86
C TYR A 162 7.24 -2.77 3.60
N LEU A 163 7.78 -3.32 2.51
CA LEU A 163 7.05 -3.54 1.27
C LEU A 163 6.45 -4.95 1.28
N ILE A 164 5.14 -5.03 1.10
CA ILE A 164 4.39 -6.25 0.92
C ILE A 164 3.87 -6.28 -0.52
N GLU A 165 3.82 -7.47 -1.12
CA GLU A 165 3.36 -7.63 -2.50
C GLU A 165 2.43 -8.84 -2.64
N SER A 166 1.33 -8.61 -3.35
CA SER A 166 0.28 -9.57 -3.65
C SER A 166 0.26 -9.93 -5.13
N GLY A 167 -0.31 -11.09 -5.47
CA GLY A 167 -0.42 -11.56 -6.85
C GLY A 167 0.89 -12.08 -7.50
N ILE A 168 1.90 -12.46 -6.70
CA ILE A 168 3.17 -12.98 -7.26
C ILE A 168 2.96 -14.41 -7.77
N VAL A 169 3.21 -14.65 -9.06
CA VAL A 169 3.19 -16.00 -9.62
C VAL A 169 4.58 -16.62 -9.47
N GLU A 170 4.70 -17.66 -8.64
CA GLU A 170 5.94 -18.39 -8.41
C GLU A 170 5.64 -19.85 -8.02
N TYR A 171 6.64 -20.71 -8.09
CA TYR A 171 6.56 -22.08 -7.62
C TYR A 171 6.30 -22.18 -6.12
N GLN A 172 5.33 -23.03 -5.75
CA GLN A 172 5.13 -23.52 -4.39
C GLN A 172 5.00 -25.04 -4.37
N ALA A 173 5.80 -25.72 -3.55
CA ALA A 173 5.69 -27.15 -3.32
C ALA A 173 4.28 -27.50 -2.82
N SER A 174 3.69 -28.56 -3.38
CA SER A 174 2.28 -28.98 -3.21
C SER A 174 1.23 -28.15 -3.96
N ILE A 175 1.61 -27.13 -4.73
CA ILE A 175 0.71 -26.36 -5.63
C ILE A 175 1.21 -26.40 -7.08
N GLY A 176 2.49 -26.07 -7.31
CA GLY A 176 3.13 -26.06 -8.62
C GLY A 176 3.67 -24.67 -9.02
N ASP A 177 4.13 -24.55 -10.27
CA ASP A 177 4.85 -23.37 -10.80
C ASP A 177 3.98 -22.10 -10.94
N ASN A 178 2.66 -22.25 -10.91
CA ASN A 178 1.71 -21.15 -11.11
C ASN A 178 0.97 -20.80 -9.81
N ALA A 179 1.58 -21.02 -8.64
CA ALA A 179 0.98 -20.60 -7.39
C ALA A 179 0.97 -19.07 -7.31
N VAL A 180 -0.17 -18.50 -6.91
CA VAL A 180 -0.33 -17.05 -6.76
C VAL A 180 -0.15 -16.72 -5.28
N HIS A 181 0.99 -16.14 -4.94
CA HIS A 181 1.32 -15.78 -3.57
C HIS A 181 0.75 -14.40 -3.20
N GLU A 182 0.11 -14.35 -2.05
CA GLU A 182 -0.49 -13.15 -1.49
C GLU A 182 0.30 -12.63 -0.29
N LYS A 183 0.29 -11.30 -0.10
CA LYS A 183 0.87 -10.59 1.04
C LYS A 183 2.33 -10.98 1.37
N VAL A 184 3.15 -11.19 0.34
CA VAL A 184 4.55 -11.59 0.49
C VAL A 184 5.41 -10.41 0.94
N MET A 185 6.22 -10.58 1.99
CA MET A 185 7.20 -9.57 2.39
C MET A 185 8.35 -9.48 1.40
N ARG A 186 8.55 -8.30 0.80
CA ARG A 186 9.56 -8.01 -0.24
C ARG A 186 10.78 -7.24 0.25
N GLY A 187 10.75 -6.73 1.49
CA GLY A 187 11.90 -6.13 2.16
C GLY A 187 11.52 -4.91 3.01
N GLY A 188 12.50 -4.34 3.70
CA GLY A 188 12.36 -3.13 4.51
C GLY A 188 12.80 -1.86 3.79
N PHE A 189 12.34 -0.70 4.30
CA PHE A 189 12.74 0.62 3.82
C PHE A 189 13.95 1.19 4.59
N SER A 190 14.61 0.38 5.41
CA SER A 190 15.75 0.76 6.25
C SER A 190 16.90 -0.22 6.04
N ASP A 191 18.11 0.20 6.39
CA ASP A 191 19.33 -0.64 6.30
C ASP A 191 19.36 -1.80 7.32
N ASN A 192 18.36 -1.88 8.19
CA ASN A 192 18.17 -2.95 9.17
C ASN A 192 16.69 -3.35 9.25
N THR A 193 16.42 -4.57 9.72
CA THR A 193 15.07 -5.14 9.78
C THR A 193 14.12 -4.40 10.71
N TRP A 194 14.59 -3.76 11.78
CA TRP A 194 13.73 -3.16 12.81
C TRP A 194 13.40 -1.69 12.57
N GLY A 195 14.09 -1.07 11.62
CA GLY A 195 13.84 0.30 11.16
C GLY A 195 14.56 1.38 11.97
N GLN A 196 13.94 2.54 12.12
CA GLN A 196 14.54 3.70 12.80
C GLN A 196 14.07 3.81 14.26
N PRO A 197 14.92 4.26 15.19
CA PRO A 197 14.51 4.48 16.58
C PRO A 197 13.48 5.61 16.68
N ILE A 198 12.44 5.38 17.48
CA ILE A 198 11.43 6.38 17.84
C ILE A 198 11.84 7.06 19.16
N ALA A 199 12.02 6.25 20.22
CA ALA A 199 12.33 6.72 21.57
C ALA A 199 13.09 5.65 22.37
N ASN A 200 13.86 6.09 23.37
CA ASN A 200 14.48 5.24 24.38
C ASN A 200 14.23 5.85 25.76
N GLY A 201 13.38 5.20 26.56
CA GLY A 201 12.95 5.62 27.88
C GLY A 201 11.47 6.01 27.93
N ALA A 202 11.14 6.93 28.83
CA ALA A 202 9.77 7.40 29.03
C ALA A 202 9.24 8.19 27.82
N VAL A 203 8.04 7.84 27.37
CA VAL A 203 7.27 8.55 26.34
C VAL A 203 5.93 8.97 26.93
N ALA A 204 5.56 10.24 26.78
CA ALA A 204 4.32 10.76 27.33
C ALA A 204 3.11 10.44 26.44
N ALA A 205 1.93 10.33 27.03
CA ALA A 205 0.69 10.26 26.27
C ALA A 205 0.49 11.55 25.44
N GLY A 206 0.17 11.39 24.17
CA GLY A 206 0.00 12.46 23.19
C GLY A 206 1.29 12.87 22.46
N GLU A 207 2.44 12.24 22.77
CA GLU A 207 3.70 12.54 22.09
C GLU A 207 3.70 11.99 20.65
N GLU A 208 4.24 12.78 19.73
CA GLU A 208 4.28 12.48 18.29
C GLU A 208 5.71 12.53 17.76
N PHE A 209 6.01 11.64 16.82
CA PHE A 209 7.32 11.51 16.18
C PHE A 209 7.14 11.42 14.67
N ASP A 210 7.90 12.21 13.91
CA ASP A 210 7.92 12.18 12.45
C ASP A 210 9.18 11.45 11.96
N LEU A 211 9.02 10.45 11.09
CA LEU A 211 10.10 9.65 10.52
C LEU A 211 9.93 9.55 9.00
N SER A 212 11.04 9.58 8.26
CA SER A 212 11.02 9.50 6.79
C SER A 212 11.80 8.29 6.30
N TYR A 213 11.22 7.60 5.32
CA TYR A 213 11.77 6.40 4.69
C TYR A 213 11.72 6.51 3.18
N SER A 214 12.62 5.79 2.51
CA SER A 214 12.59 5.65 1.06
C SER A 214 13.13 4.30 0.63
N LEU A 215 12.40 3.63 -0.25
CA LEU A 215 12.82 2.38 -0.88
C LEU A 215 12.85 2.55 -2.38
N SER A 216 14.02 2.40 -2.98
CA SER A 216 14.12 2.34 -4.44
C SER A 216 13.64 0.98 -4.93
N ILE A 217 12.55 0.97 -5.69
CA ILE A 217 11.96 -0.24 -6.28
C ILE A 217 12.16 -0.30 -7.79
N GLY A 218 12.84 0.71 -8.37
CA GLY A 218 12.89 0.89 -9.81
C GLY A 218 11.55 1.39 -10.36
N GLY A 219 11.11 0.86 -11.50
CA GLY A 219 9.79 1.20 -12.07
C GLY A 219 8.64 0.55 -11.30
N VAL A 220 7.42 1.11 -11.43
CA VAL A 220 6.19 0.42 -11.02
C VAL A 220 5.99 -0.74 -12.00
N GLN A 221 6.59 -1.88 -11.70
CA GLN A 221 6.16 -3.14 -12.24
C GLN A 221 4.75 -3.40 -11.71
N GLY A 222 3.86 -3.98 -12.53
CA GLY A 222 2.42 -4.07 -12.29
C GLY A 222 2.01 -5.01 -11.14
N TYR A 223 2.63 -4.83 -9.99
CA TYR A 223 2.46 -5.61 -8.78
C TYR A 223 1.56 -4.87 -7.80
N ASP A 224 0.84 -5.66 -7.00
CA ASP A 224 -0.10 -5.18 -5.99
C ASP A 224 0.66 -4.92 -4.69
N TYR A 225 1.19 -3.70 -4.57
CA TYR A 225 2.02 -3.30 -3.44
C TYR A 225 1.19 -2.76 -2.28
N GLU A 226 1.58 -3.16 -1.08
CA GLU A 226 1.12 -2.62 0.19
C GLU A 226 2.33 -2.19 1.02
N VAL A 227 2.24 -1.03 1.67
CA VAL A 227 3.24 -0.56 2.62
C VAL A 227 2.73 -0.83 4.02
N VAL A 228 3.53 -1.54 4.81
CA VAL A 228 3.21 -1.90 6.21
C VAL A 228 4.19 -1.20 7.14
N GLY A 229 3.69 -0.54 8.18
CA GLY A 229 4.49 -0.01 9.28
C GLY A 229 4.21 -0.75 10.56
N ILE A 230 5.28 -1.21 11.23
CA ILE A 230 5.22 -1.91 12.50
C ILE A 230 5.99 -1.09 13.53
N ILE A 231 5.31 -0.73 14.63
CA ILE A 231 5.98 -0.17 15.79
C ILE A 231 6.50 -1.35 16.61
N TRP A 232 7.81 -1.40 16.81
CA TRP A 232 8.48 -2.42 17.60
C TRP A 232 8.86 -1.88 18.97
N GLN A 233 8.76 -2.71 20.00
CA GLN A 233 9.40 -2.49 21.29
C GLN A 233 10.48 -3.55 21.50
N LEU A 234 11.70 -3.13 21.80
CA LEU A 234 12.79 -4.04 22.14
C LEU A 234 12.73 -4.39 23.62
N GLU A 235 12.49 -5.68 23.92
CA GLU A 235 12.47 -6.21 25.28
C GLU A 235 13.32 -7.47 25.38
N ASN A 236 14.33 -7.47 26.25
CA ASN A 236 15.21 -8.63 26.48
C ASN A 236 15.84 -9.19 25.19
N GLY A 237 16.16 -8.33 24.21
CA GLY A 237 16.72 -8.73 22.92
C GLY A 237 15.71 -9.24 21.90
N VAL A 238 14.41 -9.19 22.20
CA VAL A 238 13.32 -9.56 21.28
C VAL A 238 12.54 -8.30 20.90
N TYR A 239 12.33 -8.09 19.60
CA TYR A 239 11.47 -7.03 19.09
C TYR A 239 10.02 -7.50 19.04
N LYS A 240 9.15 -6.87 19.82
CA LYS A 240 7.72 -7.20 19.89
C LYS A 240 6.88 -6.16 19.16
N PRO A 241 5.88 -6.55 18.36
CA PRO A 241 4.94 -5.60 17.77
C PRO A 241 4.13 -4.91 18.86
N VAL A 242 4.10 -3.58 18.83
CA VAL A 242 3.21 -2.75 19.68
C VAL A 242 1.91 -2.51 18.93
N ASN A 243 2.01 -2.12 17.67
CA ASN A 243 0.88 -1.91 16.77
C ASN A 243 1.36 -1.93 15.32
N VAL A 244 0.43 -2.11 14.39
CA VAL A 244 0.70 -2.18 12.95
C VAL A 244 -0.34 -1.39 12.17
N TRP A 245 0.09 -0.73 11.10
CA TRP A 245 -0.81 -0.10 10.14
C TRP A 245 -0.31 -0.34 8.72
N SER A 246 -1.22 -0.40 7.76
CA SER A 246 -0.86 -0.62 6.36
C SER A 246 -1.76 0.11 5.39
N THR A 247 -1.25 0.34 4.19
CA THR A 247 -2.03 0.88 3.08
C THR A 247 -1.49 0.40 1.73
N ASP A 248 -2.40 0.08 0.82
CA ASP A 248 -2.16 -0.17 -0.61
C ASP A 248 -2.25 1.12 -1.44
N ASN A 249 -2.64 2.24 -0.81
CA ASN A 249 -2.78 3.53 -1.48
C ASN A 249 -1.42 4.23 -1.61
N ILE A 250 -0.67 3.85 -2.64
CA ILE A 250 0.57 4.49 -3.02
C ILE A 250 0.27 5.55 -4.08
N SER A 251 0.25 6.81 -3.65
CA SER A 251 0.02 7.93 -4.57
C SER A 251 1.23 8.11 -5.50
N THR A 252 1.04 8.72 -6.68
CA THR A 252 2.17 9.09 -7.56
C THR A 252 2.27 10.60 -7.62
N THR A 253 3.48 11.15 -7.49
CA THR A 253 3.71 12.56 -7.85
C THR A 253 3.81 12.65 -9.37
N SER A 254 2.67 12.52 -10.04
CA SER A 254 2.59 13.10 -11.37
C SER A 254 2.81 14.61 -11.19
N ALA A 255 3.58 15.27 -12.05
CA ALA A 255 3.67 16.75 -12.12
C ALA A 255 2.33 17.41 -12.55
N VAL A 256 1.23 16.73 -12.23
CA VAL A 256 -0.08 16.77 -12.79
C VAL A 256 -0.98 16.23 -11.69
N GLN A 257 -1.62 17.12 -10.93
CA GLN A 257 -2.64 16.69 -9.99
C GLN A 257 -3.79 16.06 -10.78
N ASN A 258 -4.30 14.91 -10.33
CA ASN A 258 -5.52 14.33 -10.86
C ASN A 258 -6.68 15.30 -10.65
N VAL A 259 -7.65 15.33 -11.56
CA VAL A 259 -8.83 16.18 -11.40
C VAL A 259 -9.62 15.69 -10.18
N ASP A 260 -9.76 16.52 -9.14
CA ASP A 260 -10.31 16.11 -7.83
C ASP A 260 -11.72 15.52 -7.89
N SER A 261 -12.48 15.84 -8.94
CA SER A 261 -13.85 15.35 -9.11
C SER A 261 -13.93 13.95 -9.74
N VAL A 262 -12.80 13.35 -10.10
CA VAL A 262 -12.75 12.04 -10.76
C VAL A 262 -12.72 10.97 -9.68
N VAL A 263 -13.85 10.27 -9.52
CA VAL A 263 -14.01 9.17 -8.55
C VAL A 263 -13.46 7.86 -9.10
N ASP A 264 -13.73 7.60 -10.39
CA ASP A 264 -13.21 6.43 -11.08
C ASP A 264 -12.85 6.80 -12.51
N PHE A 265 -11.74 6.26 -12.99
CA PHE A 265 -11.29 6.47 -14.36
C PHE A 265 -10.52 5.24 -14.81
N LYS A 266 -11.04 4.51 -15.80
CA LYS A 266 -10.49 3.22 -16.24
C LYS A 266 -10.62 3.07 -17.75
N VAL A 267 -9.82 2.18 -18.32
CA VAL A 267 -9.95 1.75 -19.71
C VAL A 267 -10.04 0.23 -19.71
N VAL A 268 -11.14 -0.30 -20.25
CA VAL A 268 -11.47 -1.72 -20.16
C VAL A 268 -11.77 -2.31 -21.55
N PRO A 269 -11.03 -3.33 -22.01
CA PRO A 269 -9.74 -3.76 -21.46
C PRO A 269 -8.63 -2.71 -21.73
N ASN A 270 -7.57 -2.73 -20.94
CA ASN A 270 -6.40 -1.84 -21.11
C ASN A 270 -5.36 -2.37 -22.12
N VAL A 271 -5.52 -3.63 -22.56
CA VAL A 271 -4.83 -4.25 -23.69
C VAL A 271 -5.88 -4.93 -24.57
N THR A 272 -5.93 -4.61 -25.86
CA THR A 272 -6.98 -5.09 -26.77
C THR A 272 -6.49 -5.20 -28.21
N ASP A 273 -7.07 -6.10 -28.99
CA ASP A 273 -6.81 -6.16 -30.44
C ASP A 273 -7.63 -5.16 -31.24
N ASN A 274 -8.77 -4.69 -30.69
CA ASN A 274 -9.76 -3.97 -31.50
C ASN A 274 -10.50 -2.83 -30.78
N GLN A 275 -11.01 -3.08 -29.58
CA GLN A 275 -11.89 -2.14 -28.88
C GLN A 275 -11.61 -2.06 -27.39
N ALA A 276 -11.74 -0.86 -26.83
CA ALA A 276 -11.71 -0.60 -25.40
C ALA A 276 -12.78 0.43 -25.02
N VAL A 277 -13.20 0.43 -23.76
CA VAL A 277 -14.16 1.40 -23.21
C VAL A 277 -13.46 2.23 -22.15
N VAL A 278 -13.46 3.55 -22.33
CA VAL A 278 -13.06 4.51 -21.31
C VAL A 278 -14.25 4.73 -20.39
N GLN A 279 -14.09 4.38 -19.12
CA GLN A 279 -15.08 4.60 -18.08
C GLN A 279 -14.62 5.76 -17.21
N LEU A 280 -15.45 6.79 -17.07
CA LEU A 280 -15.17 7.99 -16.27
C LEU A 280 -16.35 8.26 -15.34
N GLN A 281 -16.10 8.33 -14.04
CA GLN A 281 -17.07 8.70 -13.02
C GLN A 281 -16.69 10.03 -12.39
N LEU A 282 -17.62 10.98 -12.43
CA LEU A 282 -17.48 12.29 -11.78
C LEU A 282 -18.43 12.41 -10.58
N ASP A 283 -17.95 12.91 -9.44
CA ASP A 283 -18.80 13.27 -8.28
C ASP A 283 -19.33 14.70 -8.33
N LYS A 284 -18.74 15.55 -9.19
CA LYS A 284 -19.08 16.98 -9.33
C LYS A 284 -18.98 17.41 -10.79
N PRO A 285 -19.85 18.34 -11.24
CA PRO A 285 -19.78 18.90 -12.59
C PRO A 285 -18.41 19.57 -12.88
N GLN A 286 -17.92 19.39 -14.10
CA GLN A 286 -16.68 20.02 -14.60
C GLN A 286 -16.99 21.01 -15.72
N GLN A 287 -16.58 22.26 -15.55
CA GLN A 287 -16.72 23.30 -16.57
C GLN A 287 -15.48 23.31 -17.46
N SER A 288 -15.66 23.30 -18.79
CA SER A 288 -14.55 23.35 -19.76
C SER A 288 -13.52 22.22 -19.63
N ALA A 289 -13.98 21.00 -19.36
CA ALA A 289 -13.11 19.83 -19.33
C ALA A 289 -12.94 19.19 -20.72
N THR A 290 -11.89 18.40 -20.90
CA THR A 290 -11.60 17.70 -22.16
C THR A 290 -11.15 16.27 -21.88
N LEU A 291 -11.74 15.33 -22.61
CA LEU A 291 -11.33 13.93 -22.67
C LEU A 291 -10.73 13.63 -24.04
N SER A 292 -9.49 13.20 -24.09
CA SER A 292 -8.74 12.97 -25.34
C SER A 292 -7.78 11.79 -25.23
N LEU A 293 -7.35 11.27 -26.37
CA LEU A 293 -6.39 10.19 -26.51
C LEU A 293 -5.12 10.75 -27.15
N PHE A 294 -3.97 10.36 -26.62
CA PHE A 294 -2.64 10.78 -27.06
C PHE A 294 -1.78 9.57 -27.44
N ASP A 295 -0.91 9.71 -28.43
CA ASP A 295 0.13 8.72 -28.72
C ASP A 295 1.36 8.89 -27.79
N ILE A 296 2.35 8.00 -27.94
CA ILE A 296 3.61 8.04 -27.15
C ILE A 296 4.45 9.30 -27.39
N ASN A 297 4.23 10.03 -28.48
CA ASN A 297 4.92 11.28 -28.78
C ASN A 297 4.17 12.49 -28.22
N GLY A 298 3.06 12.27 -27.50
CA GLY A 298 2.22 13.32 -26.93
C GLY A 298 1.33 14.03 -27.97
N LYS A 299 1.17 13.46 -29.18
CA LYS A 299 0.24 13.99 -30.18
C LYS A 299 -1.18 13.56 -29.85
N GLU A 300 -2.12 14.51 -29.85
CA GLU A 300 -3.55 14.19 -29.71
C GLU A 300 -4.02 13.44 -30.96
N VAL A 301 -4.42 12.17 -30.79
CA VAL A 301 -4.89 11.30 -31.87
C VAL A 301 -6.42 11.29 -31.98
N LEU A 302 -7.12 11.49 -30.87
CA LEU A 302 -8.58 11.53 -30.84
C LEU A 302 -9.09 12.40 -29.69
N ARG A 303 -9.98 13.34 -29.98
CA ARG A 303 -10.75 14.06 -28.96
C ARG A 303 -12.13 13.44 -28.80
N MET A 304 -12.39 12.81 -27.66
CA MET A 304 -13.67 12.12 -27.41
C MET A 304 -14.77 13.12 -27.03
N GLN A 305 -14.46 14.06 -26.13
CA GLN A 305 -15.39 15.09 -25.71
C GLN A 305 -14.66 16.32 -25.18
N SER A 306 -15.27 17.49 -25.32
CA SER A 306 -14.80 18.75 -24.76
C SER A 306 -15.98 19.62 -24.38
N GLY A 307 -15.87 20.35 -23.27
CA GLY A 307 -16.90 21.27 -22.78
C GLY A 307 -17.34 20.91 -21.36
N ASN A 308 -18.64 21.07 -21.08
CA ASN A 308 -19.17 20.84 -19.75
C ASN A 308 -19.49 19.35 -19.54
N PHE A 309 -19.04 18.81 -18.42
CA PHE A 309 -19.45 17.51 -17.90
C PHE A 309 -20.31 17.74 -16.65
N ILE A 310 -21.42 17.01 -16.55
CA ILE A 310 -22.20 16.95 -15.32
C ILE A 310 -21.67 15.82 -14.44
N GLU A 311 -22.13 15.74 -13.19
CA GLU A 311 -21.85 14.58 -12.34
C GLU A 311 -22.47 13.31 -12.95
N GLY A 312 -21.82 12.17 -12.73
CA GLY A 312 -22.29 10.87 -13.22
C GLY A 312 -21.23 10.07 -13.98
N ARG A 313 -21.72 8.99 -14.59
CA ARG A 313 -20.90 8.02 -15.32
C ARG A 313 -20.90 8.29 -16.82
N TYR A 314 -19.73 8.18 -17.43
CA TYR A 314 -19.52 8.28 -18.86
C TYR A 314 -18.75 7.06 -19.37
N ASP A 315 -19.22 6.49 -20.48
CA ASP A 315 -18.56 5.38 -21.17
C ASP A 315 -18.27 5.79 -22.62
N PHE A 316 -16.99 5.83 -23.02
CA PHE A 316 -16.56 6.17 -24.38
C PHE A 316 -15.89 4.99 -25.07
N GLN A 317 -16.35 4.64 -26.26
CA GLN A 317 -15.74 3.55 -27.03
C GLN A 317 -14.52 4.01 -27.83
N LEU A 318 -13.39 3.35 -27.59
CA LEU A 318 -12.18 3.43 -28.41
C LEU A 318 -12.16 2.25 -29.39
N ASN A 319 -11.95 2.58 -30.66
CA ASN A 319 -11.85 1.60 -31.74
C ASN A 319 -10.49 1.77 -32.42
N LYS A 320 -9.75 0.67 -32.62
CA LYS A 320 -8.41 0.68 -33.23
C LYS A 320 -8.40 1.41 -34.58
N GLU A 321 -9.42 1.18 -35.39
CA GLU A 321 -9.59 1.82 -36.70
C GLU A 321 -9.66 3.36 -36.63
N LYS A 322 -10.21 3.91 -35.54
CA LYS A 322 -10.39 5.36 -35.37
C LYS A 322 -9.18 6.09 -34.78
N ILE A 323 -8.23 5.36 -34.20
CA ILE A 323 -7.10 5.93 -33.43
C ILE A 323 -5.74 5.78 -34.13
N GLY A 324 -5.71 5.11 -35.29
CA GLY A 324 -4.52 5.02 -36.15
C GLY A 324 -3.73 3.72 -36.07
N GLY A 325 -4.28 2.66 -35.46
CA GLY A 325 -3.70 1.32 -35.49
C GLY A 325 -3.18 0.80 -34.15
N ALA A 326 -2.24 -0.14 -34.22
CA ALA A 326 -1.61 -0.75 -33.05
C ALA A 326 -0.61 0.22 -32.39
N GLY A 327 -0.52 0.19 -31.08
CA GLY A 327 0.39 1.03 -30.32
C GLY A 327 -0.03 1.27 -28.87
N VAL A 328 0.81 2.00 -28.16
CA VAL A 328 0.53 2.48 -26.80
C VAL A 328 -0.07 3.87 -26.88
N TYR A 329 -1.18 4.07 -26.18
CA TYR A 329 -1.90 5.35 -26.13
C TYR A 329 -2.24 5.74 -24.69
N PHE A 330 -2.47 7.03 -24.48
CA PHE A 330 -2.81 7.62 -23.19
C PHE A 330 -4.14 8.37 -23.28
N VAL A 331 -5.15 7.90 -22.57
CA VAL A 331 -6.43 8.56 -22.37
C VAL A 331 -6.27 9.61 -21.28
N ARG A 332 -6.62 10.85 -21.57
CA ARG A 332 -6.39 12.01 -20.72
C ARG A 332 -7.69 12.79 -20.51
N PHE A 333 -8.12 12.91 -19.26
CA PHE A 333 -9.19 13.82 -18.83
C PHE A 333 -8.56 15.04 -18.15
N THR A 334 -9.01 16.25 -18.47
CA THR A 334 -8.48 17.48 -17.86
C THR A 334 -9.57 18.52 -17.67
N ASP A 335 -9.52 19.27 -16.57
CA ASP A 335 -10.35 20.45 -16.32
C ASP A 335 -9.63 21.77 -16.70
N GLY A 336 -8.48 21.67 -17.38
CA GLY A 336 -7.60 22.78 -17.72
C GLY A 336 -6.57 23.16 -16.65
N LYS A 337 -6.68 22.64 -15.43
CA LYS A 337 -5.72 22.85 -14.33
C LYS A 337 -5.06 21.55 -13.88
N LYS A 338 -5.87 20.51 -13.80
CA LYS A 338 -5.57 19.16 -13.35
C LYS A 338 -5.82 18.20 -14.51
N VAL A 339 -5.14 17.07 -14.48
CA VAL A 339 -5.26 16.06 -15.53
C VAL A 339 -5.21 14.68 -14.90
N SER A 340 -6.12 13.82 -15.29
CA SER A 340 -6.11 12.39 -14.98
C SER A 340 -5.76 11.62 -16.24
N THR A 341 -4.87 10.63 -16.16
CA THR A 341 -4.39 9.87 -17.34
C THR A 341 -4.52 8.35 -17.13
N ARG A 342 -4.85 7.61 -18.19
CA ARG A 342 -4.88 6.13 -18.23
C ARG A 342 -4.25 5.60 -19.50
N LYS A 343 -3.52 4.49 -19.41
CA LYS A 343 -2.87 3.82 -20.54
C LYS A 343 -3.82 2.81 -21.20
N VAL A 344 -3.76 2.71 -22.52
CA VAL A 344 -4.39 1.64 -23.31
C VAL A 344 -3.44 1.17 -24.41
N VAL A 345 -3.39 -0.14 -24.65
CA VAL A 345 -2.55 -0.76 -25.67
C VAL A 345 -3.42 -1.46 -26.71
N PHE A 346 -3.22 -1.11 -27.98
CA PHE A 346 -3.83 -1.81 -29.10
C PHE A 346 -2.77 -2.71 -29.77
N GLN A 347 -3.03 -4.02 -29.85
CA GLN A 347 -2.17 -5.00 -30.52
C GLN A 347 -2.59 -5.16 -31.98
#